data_AF-W1QAK4-F1
#
_entry.id   AF-W1QAK4-F1
#
_cell.length_a   1.000
_cell.length_b   1.000
_cell.length_c   1.000
_cell.angle_alpha   90.00
_cell.angle_beta   90.00
_cell.angle_gamma   90.00
#
_symmetry.space_group_name_H-M   'P 1'
#
loop_
_entity.id
_entity.type
_entity.pdbx_description
1 polymer ?
#
loop_
_entity_poly.entity_id
_entity_poly.type
_entity_poly.pdbx_seq_one_letter_code
_entity_poly.pdbx_strand_id
1 'polypeptide(L)'
;MSSYFALGSTGLCGNFFVNIAANSPNVARIYTVSRREPKVTTDSSKLIATVEPDTDKWPALIKNLDIPQHSTYYSSFGTTRKAAGSAENFIKIDEGINVAAATAAKESGKFDTAVLVSSAGANSSSRFLYLATKGRIEEKIKELKFKRTIILRPGTLLGEREHAHSLLESVTRKVGGVVRGTMFGGLLAHPIKGEEVAKVAFYLSQKPIEEDNEVIVVDSSEMLKIVEDNGL
;
A
#
# COMPACT_ATOMS: atom_id res chain seq x y z
N MET A 1 -20.75 7.57 5.44
CA MET A 1 -19.94 6.34 5.65
C MET A 1 -19.01 6.19 4.46
N SER A 2 -17.76 5.83 4.69
CA SER A 2 -16.73 5.70 3.65
C SER A 2 -16.75 4.29 3.05
N SER A 3 -16.35 4.18 1.78
CA SER A 3 -16.14 2.91 1.09
C SER A 3 -14.73 2.83 0.56
N TYR A 4 -14.18 1.62 0.56
CA TYR A 4 -12.79 1.37 0.24
C TYR A 4 -12.67 0.30 -0.84
N PHE A 5 -11.75 0.49 -1.78
CA PHE A 5 -11.17 -0.60 -2.55
C PHE A 5 -9.75 -0.87 -2.01
N ALA A 6 -9.43 -2.12 -1.68
CA ALA A 6 -8.11 -2.49 -1.16
C ALA A 6 -7.38 -3.50 -2.05
N LEU A 7 -6.35 -3.04 -2.74
CA LEU A 7 -5.39 -3.86 -3.49
C LEU A 7 -4.28 -4.36 -2.55
N GLY A 8 -3.97 -5.66 -2.64
CA GLY A 8 -2.99 -6.28 -1.73
C GLY A 8 -3.54 -6.61 -0.35
N SER A 9 -4.86 -6.83 -0.23
CA SER A 9 -5.60 -7.17 0.99
C SER A 9 -5.14 -8.44 1.72
N THR A 10 -4.40 -9.32 1.04
CA THR A 10 -3.81 -10.55 1.62
C THR A 10 -2.35 -10.37 2.08
N GLY A 11 -1.75 -9.20 1.84
CA GLY A 11 -0.40 -8.86 2.29
C GLY A 11 -0.40 -8.36 3.74
N LEU A 12 0.80 -8.15 4.30
CA LEU A 12 0.98 -7.73 5.70
C LEU A 12 0.15 -6.49 6.06
N CYS A 13 0.41 -5.34 5.42
CA CYS A 13 -0.32 -4.10 5.69
C CYS A 13 -1.78 -4.17 5.23
N GLY A 14 -2.04 -4.79 4.08
CA GLY A 14 -3.39 -4.87 3.53
C GLY A 14 -4.35 -5.68 4.40
N ASN A 15 -3.86 -6.73 5.04
CA ASN A 15 -4.66 -7.53 5.96
C ASN A 15 -5.07 -6.71 7.20
N PHE A 16 -4.13 -5.98 7.80
CA PHE A 16 -4.46 -5.06 8.90
C PHE A 16 -5.43 -3.97 8.45
N PHE A 17 -5.22 -3.38 7.28
CA PHE A 17 -6.09 -2.32 6.76
C PHE A 17 -7.54 -2.79 6.59
N VAL A 18 -7.75 -3.96 5.98
CA VAL A 18 -9.09 -4.53 5.80
C VAL A 18 -9.76 -4.80 7.16
N ASN A 19 -9.02 -5.35 8.13
CA ASN A 19 -9.59 -5.61 9.46
C ASN A 19 -9.91 -4.31 10.22
N ILE A 20 -9.05 -3.29 10.15
CA ILE A 20 -9.31 -1.97 10.76
C ILE A 20 -10.57 -1.34 10.14
N ALA A 21 -10.67 -1.34 8.81
CA ALA A 21 -11.83 -0.81 8.11
C ALA A 21 -13.11 -1.61 8.42
N ALA A 22 -13.02 -2.94 8.52
CA ALA A 22 -14.17 -3.79 8.81
C ALA A 22 -14.74 -3.52 10.22
N ASN A 23 -13.87 -3.23 11.19
CA ASN A 23 -14.28 -2.90 12.55
C ASN A 23 -14.76 -1.45 12.73
N SER A 24 -14.54 -0.57 11.75
CA SER A 24 -14.94 0.83 11.88
C SER A 24 -16.44 1.02 11.61
N PRO A 25 -17.20 1.68 12.49
CA PRO A 25 -18.63 1.98 12.25
C PRO A 25 -18.85 2.99 11.11
N ASN A 26 -17.81 3.75 10.75
CA ASN A 26 -17.88 4.75 9.69
C ASN A 26 -17.66 4.16 8.28
N VAL A 27 -17.38 2.85 8.19
CA VAL A 27 -17.13 2.15 6.93
C VAL A 27 -18.37 1.37 6.51
N ALA A 28 -18.86 1.65 5.30
CA ALA A 28 -20.02 0.97 4.74
C ALA A 28 -19.63 -0.37 4.10
N ARG A 29 -18.63 -0.35 3.21
CA ARG A 29 -18.20 -1.52 2.42
C ARG A 29 -16.72 -1.47 2.08
N ILE A 30 -16.11 -2.64 1.97
CA ILE A 30 -14.72 -2.84 1.56
C ILE A 30 -14.73 -3.80 0.37
N TYR A 31 -14.21 -3.35 -0.75
CA TYR A 31 -14.11 -4.10 -1.99
C TYR A 31 -12.67 -4.56 -2.17
N THR A 32 -12.47 -5.79 -2.63
CA THR A 32 -11.13 -6.30 -2.95
C THR A 32 -11.14 -7.07 -4.25
N VAL A 33 -10.08 -6.95 -5.03
CA VAL A 33 -9.75 -7.88 -6.11
C VAL A 33 -8.41 -8.49 -5.77
N SER A 34 -8.36 -9.81 -5.68
CA SER A 34 -7.17 -10.52 -5.18
C SER A 34 -7.10 -11.95 -5.71
N ARG A 35 -5.92 -12.55 -5.67
CA ARG A 35 -5.71 -13.95 -6.11
C ARG A 35 -6.27 -14.97 -5.12
N ARG A 36 -6.51 -14.54 -3.88
CA ARG A 36 -6.95 -15.36 -2.74
C ARG A 36 -7.79 -14.47 -1.85
N GLU A 37 -8.81 -15.03 -1.22
CA GLU A 37 -9.68 -14.29 -0.32
C GLU A 37 -8.90 -13.70 0.87
N PRO A 38 -9.13 -12.43 1.25
CA PRO A 38 -8.51 -11.84 2.43
C PRO A 38 -9.04 -12.48 3.72
N LYS A 39 -8.13 -12.72 4.67
CA LYS A 39 -8.49 -13.20 6.01
C LYS A 39 -9.02 -12.04 6.86
N VAL A 40 -10.34 -11.96 7.01
CA VAL A 40 -10.98 -11.04 7.97
C VAL A 40 -11.28 -11.83 9.23
N THR A 41 -10.68 -11.41 10.34
CA THR A 41 -10.84 -12.08 11.65
C THR A 41 -12.03 -11.53 12.43
N THR A 42 -12.64 -10.45 11.94
CA THR A 42 -13.78 -9.77 12.55
C THR A 42 -15.03 -9.86 11.67
N ASP A 43 -15.94 -8.88 11.76
CA ASP A 43 -17.16 -8.86 10.96
C ASP A 43 -16.86 -8.76 9.45
N SER A 44 -17.11 -9.84 8.72
CA SER A 44 -16.94 -9.93 7.27
C SER A 44 -18.13 -9.38 6.48
N SER A 45 -19.22 -8.94 7.13
CA SER A 45 -20.44 -8.45 6.45
C SER A 45 -20.20 -7.24 5.55
N LYS A 46 -19.18 -6.43 5.85
CA LYS A 46 -18.76 -5.26 5.07
C LYS A 46 -17.87 -5.61 3.87
N LEU A 47 -17.30 -6.82 3.85
CA LEU A 47 -16.36 -7.24 2.81
C LEU A 47 -17.11 -7.75 1.57
N ILE A 48 -16.72 -7.25 0.41
CA ILE A 48 -17.11 -7.73 -0.90
C ILE A 48 -15.82 -8.17 -1.60
N ALA A 49 -15.50 -9.47 -1.50
CA ALA A 49 -14.28 -10.03 -2.05
C ALA A 49 -14.49 -10.60 -3.45
N THR A 50 -13.69 -10.15 -4.41
CA THR A 50 -13.58 -10.76 -5.73
C THR A 50 -12.26 -11.53 -5.81
N VAL A 51 -12.35 -12.84 -5.96
CA VAL A 51 -11.19 -13.72 -6.15
C VAL A 51 -10.98 -13.94 -7.64
N GLU A 52 -9.91 -13.39 -8.19
CA GLU A 52 -9.52 -13.52 -9.60
C GLU A 52 -8.01 -13.81 -9.66
N PRO A 53 -7.61 -15.06 -10.01
CA PRO A 53 -6.21 -15.43 -10.14
C PRO A 53 -5.46 -14.70 -11.26
N ASP A 54 -6.17 -14.33 -12.33
CA ASP A 54 -5.60 -13.64 -13.49
C ASP A 54 -5.53 -12.12 -13.27
N THR A 55 -4.33 -11.62 -12.99
CA THR A 55 -4.10 -10.20 -12.71
C THR A 55 -4.38 -9.28 -13.89
N ASP A 56 -4.38 -9.79 -15.11
CA ASP A 56 -4.63 -8.99 -16.31
C ASP A 56 -6.11 -8.56 -16.40
N LYS A 57 -7.01 -9.26 -15.72
CA LYS A 57 -8.44 -8.90 -15.62
C LYS A 57 -8.74 -7.87 -14.54
N TRP A 58 -7.81 -7.64 -13.61
CA TRP A 58 -8.05 -6.77 -12.45
C TRP A 58 -8.43 -5.34 -12.83
N PRO A 59 -7.77 -4.68 -13.80
CA PRO A 59 -8.15 -3.32 -14.19
C PRO A 59 -9.61 -3.22 -14.66
N ALA A 60 -10.09 -4.18 -15.46
CA ALA A 60 -11.48 -4.19 -15.91
C ALA A 60 -12.46 -4.42 -14.76
N LEU A 61 -12.13 -5.31 -13.83
CA LEU A 61 -12.93 -5.52 -12.62
C LEU A 61 -13.00 -4.25 -11.77
N ILE A 62 -11.86 -3.60 -11.52
CA ILE A 62 -11.75 -2.38 -10.70
C ILE A 62 -12.55 -1.23 -11.32
N LYS A 63 -12.40 -1.01 -12.63
CA LYS A 63 -13.10 0.07 -13.36
C LYS A 63 -14.62 -0.08 -13.29
N ASN A 64 -15.10 -1.32 -13.34
CA ASN A 64 -16.53 -1.65 -13.36
C ASN A 64 -17.13 -1.95 -11.98
N LEU A 65 -16.36 -1.84 -10.89
CA LEU A 65 -16.87 -2.09 -9.54
C LEU A 65 -18.08 -1.20 -9.25
N ASP A 66 -19.16 -1.79 -8.75
CA ASP A 66 -20.28 -1.05 -8.19
C ASP A 66 -19.97 -0.59 -6.75
N ILE A 67 -19.01 0.33 -6.67
CA ILE A 67 -18.59 0.99 -5.44
C ILE A 67 -19.23 2.39 -5.37
N PRO A 68 -19.62 2.89 -4.18
CA PRO A 68 -20.15 4.25 -4.03
C PRO A 68 -19.20 5.33 -4.55
N GLN A 69 -19.76 6.46 -4.96
CA GLN A 69 -18.99 7.67 -5.28
C GLN A 69 -18.21 8.16 -4.04
N HIS A 70 -17.15 8.94 -4.27
CA HIS A 70 -16.28 9.47 -3.23
C HIS A 70 -15.57 8.39 -2.39
N SER A 71 -15.29 7.23 -3.00
CA SER A 71 -14.59 6.13 -2.35
C SER A 71 -13.07 6.34 -2.30
N THR A 72 -12.39 5.52 -1.50
CA THR A 72 -10.93 5.53 -1.38
C THR A 72 -10.32 4.29 -2.04
N TYR A 73 -9.36 4.51 -2.95
CA TYR A 73 -8.49 3.48 -3.49
C TYR A 73 -7.30 3.31 -2.54
N TYR A 74 -7.09 2.11 -2.01
CA TYR A 74 -5.94 1.77 -1.17
C TYR A 74 -5.11 0.67 -1.85
N SER A 75 -3.80 0.85 -1.95
CA SER A 75 -2.88 -0.18 -2.38
C SER A 75 -1.75 -0.37 -1.39
N SER A 76 -1.62 -1.61 -0.91
CA SER A 76 -0.39 -2.13 -0.33
C SER A 76 0.18 -3.29 -1.14
N PHE A 77 -0.08 -3.29 -2.45
CA PHE A 77 0.43 -4.33 -3.33
C PHE A 77 1.94 -4.21 -3.48
N GLY A 78 2.61 -5.32 -3.21
CA GLY A 78 4.04 -5.44 -3.35
C GLY A 78 4.45 -6.85 -3.70
N THR A 79 5.36 -6.99 -4.66
CA THR A 79 6.08 -8.25 -4.88
C THR A 79 7.57 -8.09 -4.55
N THR A 80 8.32 -9.18 -4.55
CA THR A 80 9.79 -9.15 -4.40
C THR A 80 10.42 -9.68 -5.67
N ARG A 81 11.66 -9.27 -5.96
CA ARG A 81 12.42 -9.82 -7.09
C ARG A 81 12.52 -11.36 -7.03
N LYS A 82 12.68 -11.91 -5.83
CA LYS A 82 12.71 -13.37 -5.63
C LYS A 82 11.38 -14.02 -6.03
N ALA A 83 10.26 -13.45 -5.60
CA ALA A 83 8.93 -13.95 -5.96
C ALA A 83 8.58 -13.74 -7.44
N ALA A 84 9.11 -12.70 -8.07
CA ALA A 84 8.91 -12.40 -9.49
C ALA A 84 9.83 -13.20 -10.42
N GLY A 85 10.89 -13.82 -9.90
CA GLY A 85 11.85 -14.63 -10.66
C GLY A 85 12.91 -13.82 -11.42
N SER A 86 12.62 -12.57 -11.84
CA SER A 86 13.58 -11.69 -12.51
C SER A 86 13.39 -10.20 -12.15
N ALA A 87 14.34 -9.36 -12.57
CA ALA A 87 14.24 -7.91 -12.40
C ALA A 87 13.14 -7.32 -13.29
N GLU A 88 13.03 -7.80 -14.52
CA GLU A 88 12.03 -7.38 -15.51
C GLU A 88 10.62 -7.76 -15.04
N ASN A 89 10.45 -9.00 -14.55
CA ASN A 89 9.19 -9.45 -13.99
C ASN A 89 8.84 -8.69 -12.70
N PHE A 90 9.84 -8.35 -11.88
CA PHE A 90 9.61 -7.51 -10.70
C PHE A 90 9.04 -6.15 -11.09
N ILE A 91 9.63 -5.47 -12.08
CA ILE A 91 9.10 -4.20 -12.59
C ILE A 91 7.70 -4.42 -13.15
N LYS A 92 7.53 -5.40 -14.04
CA LYS A 92 6.24 -5.69 -14.70
C LYS A 92 5.12 -5.94 -13.68
N ILE A 93 5.39 -6.71 -12.63
CA ILE A 93 4.39 -7.07 -11.63
C ILE A 93 4.19 -5.92 -10.63
N ASP A 94 5.26 -5.42 -10.02
CA ASP A 94 5.12 -4.41 -8.95
C ASP A 94 4.62 -3.07 -9.48
N GLU A 95 5.21 -2.58 -10.57
CA GLU A 95 4.83 -1.32 -11.19
C GLU A 95 3.57 -1.49 -12.03
N GLY A 96 3.53 -2.50 -12.90
CA GLY A 96 2.43 -2.70 -13.83
C GLY A 96 1.08 -2.89 -13.13
N ILE A 97 1.02 -3.75 -12.10
CA ILE A 97 -0.24 -3.99 -11.39
C ILE A 97 -0.68 -2.75 -10.60
N ASN A 98 0.24 -2.09 -9.88
CA ASN A 98 -0.10 -0.88 -9.12
C ASN A 98 -0.64 0.24 -10.03
N VAL A 99 0.06 0.51 -11.14
CA VAL A 99 -0.29 1.59 -12.07
C VAL A 99 -1.58 1.26 -12.81
N ALA A 100 -1.75 0.03 -13.31
CA ALA A 100 -2.96 -0.37 -14.03
C ALA A 100 -4.20 -0.35 -13.12
N ALA A 101 -4.07 -0.81 -11.87
CA ALA A 101 -5.16 -0.77 -10.90
C ALA A 101 -5.54 0.67 -10.50
N ALA A 102 -4.55 1.53 -10.23
CA ALA A 102 -4.80 2.93 -9.89
C ALA A 102 -5.40 3.69 -11.08
N THR A 103 -4.93 3.41 -12.30
CA THR A 103 -5.48 4.01 -13.53
C THR A 103 -6.94 3.61 -13.73
N ALA A 104 -7.25 2.31 -13.60
CA ALA A 104 -8.63 1.82 -13.66
C ALA A 104 -9.53 2.45 -12.58
N ALA A 105 -9.01 2.62 -11.36
CA ALA A 105 -9.73 3.31 -10.30
C ALA A 105 -10.00 4.77 -10.68
N LYS A 106 -9.01 5.51 -11.16
CA LYS A 106 -9.20 6.90 -11.61
C LYS A 106 -10.22 7.00 -12.75
N GLU A 107 -10.12 6.13 -13.74
CA GLU A 107 -11.03 6.09 -14.90
C GLU A 107 -12.48 5.73 -14.54
N SER A 108 -12.71 5.03 -13.43
CA SER A 108 -14.07 4.76 -12.97
C SER A 108 -14.83 6.03 -12.53
N GLY A 109 -14.09 7.09 -12.18
CA GLY A 109 -14.63 8.33 -11.63
C GLY A 109 -15.19 8.22 -10.20
N LYS A 110 -15.09 7.05 -9.55
CA LYS A 110 -15.71 6.77 -8.24
C LYS A 110 -14.83 7.07 -7.03
N PHE A 111 -13.54 7.32 -7.25
CA PHE A 111 -12.54 7.44 -6.21
C PHE A 111 -12.00 8.86 -6.11
N ASP A 112 -12.15 9.48 -4.93
CA ASP A 112 -11.61 10.81 -4.65
C ASP A 112 -10.20 10.74 -4.06
N THR A 113 -9.93 9.70 -3.26
CA THR A 113 -8.65 9.52 -2.56
C THR A 113 -7.94 8.28 -3.06
N ALA A 114 -6.64 8.39 -3.33
CA ALA A 114 -5.73 7.26 -3.52
C ALA A 114 -4.72 7.20 -2.37
N VAL A 115 -4.54 6.01 -1.78
CA VAL A 115 -3.55 5.73 -0.74
C VAL A 115 -2.60 4.65 -1.25
N LEU A 116 -1.31 4.94 -1.26
CA LEU A 116 -0.26 4.02 -1.68
C LEU A 116 0.70 3.73 -0.53
N VAL A 117 0.88 2.46 -0.20
CA VAL A 117 2.00 2.00 0.64
C VAL A 117 3.21 1.75 -0.27
N SER A 118 4.15 2.70 -0.23
CA SER A 118 5.41 2.69 -0.95
C SER A 118 6.54 2.15 -0.06
N SER A 119 7.69 2.83 -0.02
CA SER A 119 8.86 2.48 0.80
C SER A 119 9.64 3.74 1.14
N ALA A 120 10.29 3.75 2.31
CA ALA A 120 11.35 4.68 2.61
C ALA A 120 12.38 4.68 1.46
N GLY A 121 12.90 5.87 1.12
CA GLY A 121 13.90 6.05 0.07
C GLY A 121 13.43 5.82 -1.36
N ALA A 122 12.12 5.65 -1.60
CA ALA A 122 11.57 5.56 -2.94
C ALA A 122 11.94 6.80 -3.78
N ASN A 123 12.59 6.56 -4.92
CA ASN A 123 13.11 7.60 -5.79
C ASN A 123 13.32 7.01 -7.18
N SER A 124 12.63 7.53 -8.19
CA SER A 124 12.66 7.05 -9.59
C SER A 124 14.05 7.06 -10.21
N SER A 125 14.92 7.96 -9.74
CA SER A 125 16.31 8.11 -10.18
C SER A 125 17.30 7.25 -9.39
N SER A 126 16.82 6.40 -8.47
CA SER A 126 17.68 5.54 -7.67
C SER A 126 18.40 4.48 -8.51
N ARG A 127 19.65 4.18 -8.16
CA ARG A 127 20.42 3.07 -8.74
C ARG A 127 19.95 1.70 -8.22
N PHE A 128 19.15 1.68 -7.15
CA PHE A 128 18.60 0.46 -6.59
C PHE A 128 17.23 0.16 -7.21
N LEU A 129 17.14 -0.95 -7.95
CA LEU A 129 15.94 -1.37 -8.68
C LEU A 129 14.65 -1.23 -7.87
N TYR A 130 14.64 -1.70 -6.61
CA TYR A 130 13.47 -1.63 -5.74
C TYR A 130 13.02 -0.17 -5.46
N LEU A 131 13.96 0.70 -5.08
CA LEU A 131 13.68 2.12 -4.78
C LEU A 131 13.29 2.89 -6.04
N ALA A 132 13.93 2.58 -7.17
CA ALA A 132 13.61 3.12 -8.49
C ALA A 132 12.17 2.76 -8.89
N THR A 133 11.80 1.49 -8.77
CA THR A 133 10.45 1.02 -9.08
C THR A 133 9.40 1.65 -8.18
N LYS A 134 9.62 1.70 -6.85
CA LYS A 134 8.69 2.39 -5.94
C LYS A 134 8.56 3.88 -6.25
N GLY A 135 9.65 4.57 -6.57
CA GLY A 135 9.62 5.97 -6.98
C GLY A 135 8.83 6.21 -8.27
N ARG A 136 9.02 5.37 -9.30
CA ARG A 136 8.23 5.46 -10.54
C ARG A 136 6.73 5.22 -10.32
N ILE A 137 6.38 4.30 -9.42
CA ILE A 137 4.97 4.07 -9.04
C ILE A 137 4.38 5.32 -8.40
N GLU A 138 5.11 5.95 -7.47
CA GLU A 138 4.66 7.19 -6.83
C GLU A 138 4.43 8.32 -7.84
N GLU A 139 5.36 8.53 -8.77
CA GLU A 139 5.24 9.54 -9.83
C GLU A 139 3.99 9.29 -10.68
N LYS A 140 3.82 8.07 -11.19
CA LYS A 140 2.68 7.69 -12.01
C LYS A 140 1.34 7.84 -11.27
N ILE A 141 1.28 7.51 -9.98
CA ILE A 141 0.05 7.68 -9.20
C ILE A 141 -0.25 9.15 -8.93
N LYS A 142 0.75 9.99 -8.68
CA LYS A 142 0.58 11.45 -8.57
C LYS A 142 0.04 12.06 -9.88
N GLU A 143 0.53 11.57 -11.02
CA GLU A 143 0.08 12.03 -12.35
C GLU A 143 -1.39 11.73 -12.64
N LEU A 144 -1.99 10.71 -11.98
CA LEU A 144 -3.42 10.41 -12.10
C LEU A 144 -4.31 11.47 -11.46
N LYS A 145 -3.76 12.37 -10.61
CA LYS A 145 -4.47 13.52 -10.05
C LYS A 145 -5.81 13.13 -9.40
N PHE A 146 -5.77 12.17 -8.47
CA PHE A 146 -6.88 12.00 -7.53
C PHE A 146 -7.05 13.28 -6.74
N LYS A 147 -8.26 13.60 -6.27
CA LYS A 147 -8.49 14.81 -5.45
C LYS A 147 -7.54 14.84 -4.25
N ARG A 148 -7.25 13.66 -3.70
CA ARG A 148 -6.18 13.45 -2.72
C ARG A 148 -5.35 12.23 -3.07
N THR A 149 -4.03 12.36 -2.97
CA THR A 149 -3.08 11.24 -3.04
C THR A 149 -2.25 11.18 -1.76
N ILE A 150 -2.35 10.08 -1.00
CA ILE A 150 -1.55 9.81 0.20
C ILE A 150 -0.51 8.74 -0.13
N ILE A 151 0.76 9.02 0.12
CA ILE A 151 1.87 8.10 -0.11
C ILE A 151 2.57 7.86 1.22
N LEU A 152 2.54 6.60 1.67
CA LEU A 152 3.21 6.17 2.89
C LEU A 152 4.55 5.54 2.52
N ARG A 153 5.62 6.00 3.13
CA ARG A 153 7.00 5.51 2.90
C ARG A 153 7.52 4.83 4.17
N PRO A 154 7.04 3.61 4.48
CA PRO A 154 7.49 2.90 5.66
C PRO A 154 8.96 2.52 5.56
N GLY A 155 9.63 2.52 6.70
CA GLY A 155 10.93 1.90 6.87
C GLY A 155 10.79 0.37 6.84
N THR A 156 11.65 -0.32 7.58
CA THR A 156 11.59 -1.78 7.62
C THR A 156 10.33 -2.26 8.33
N LEU A 157 9.51 -3.03 7.62
CA LEU A 157 8.29 -3.58 8.19
C LEU A 157 8.58 -4.68 9.20
N LEU A 158 8.08 -4.51 10.41
CA LEU A 158 8.08 -5.53 11.47
C LEU A 158 6.80 -6.39 11.36
N GLY A 159 6.96 -7.70 11.40
CA GLY A 159 5.84 -8.65 11.45
C GLY A 159 6.15 -10.00 10.81
N GLU A 160 5.51 -11.05 11.31
CA GLU A 160 5.53 -12.37 10.69
C GLU A 160 4.62 -12.36 9.46
N ARG A 161 5.17 -12.54 8.26
CA ARG A 161 4.32 -12.95 7.13
C ARG A 161 4.16 -14.47 7.22
N GLU A 162 2.95 -14.97 6.96
CA GLU A 162 2.70 -16.41 6.77
C GLU A 162 3.59 -17.04 5.67
N HIS A 163 4.24 -16.23 4.83
CA HIS A 163 5.27 -16.62 3.87
C HIS A 163 6.50 -15.69 3.89
N ALA A 164 6.99 -15.31 5.08
CA ALA A 164 8.23 -14.55 5.21
C ALA A 164 9.46 -15.45 5.00
N HIS A 165 9.85 -15.68 3.76
CA HIS A 165 11.28 -15.77 3.48
C HIS A 165 11.85 -14.36 3.65
N SER A 166 12.31 -14.11 4.88
CA SER A 166 12.59 -12.78 5.37
C SER A 166 13.62 -12.06 4.49
N LEU A 167 13.35 -10.78 4.21
CA LEU A 167 14.38 -9.81 3.82
C LEU A 167 15.48 -9.71 4.89
N LEU A 168 15.23 -10.22 6.10
CA LEU A 168 16.19 -10.40 7.18
C LEU A 168 17.30 -11.39 6.79
N GLU A 169 17.02 -12.53 6.14
CA GLU A 169 18.06 -13.57 5.94
C GLU A 169 19.18 -13.15 4.98
N SER A 170 18.87 -12.30 4.00
CA SER A 170 19.87 -11.89 2.98
C SER A 170 20.68 -10.65 3.37
N VAL A 171 20.12 -9.76 4.20
CA VAL A 171 20.81 -8.53 4.61
C VAL A 171 21.51 -8.70 5.96
N THR A 172 20.94 -9.46 6.90
CA THR A 172 21.48 -9.59 8.27
C THR A 172 22.72 -10.48 8.32
N ARG A 173 22.90 -11.41 7.37
CA ARG A 173 24.02 -12.36 7.38
C ARG A 173 25.34 -11.82 6.82
N LYS A 174 25.38 -10.60 6.26
CA LYS A 174 26.61 -10.02 5.68
C LYS A 174 26.97 -8.60 6.09
N VAL A 175 26.14 -7.88 6.86
CA VAL A 175 26.40 -6.44 7.12
C VAL A 175 26.21 -6.05 8.59
N GLY A 176 26.44 -6.97 9.52
CA GLY A 176 26.27 -6.75 10.96
C GLY A 176 27.24 -5.76 11.65
N GLY A 177 28.04 -4.99 10.91
CA GLY A 177 29.01 -4.07 11.53
C GLY A 177 29.28 -2.75 10.80
N VAL A 178 28.79 -2.54 9.57
CA VAL A 178 29.29 -1.44 8.71
C VAL A 178 28.19 -0.44 8.27
N VAL A 179 26.93 -0.64 8.65
CA VAL A 179 25.81 0.15 8.06
C VAL A 179 25.53 1.48 8.77
N ARG A 180 26.07 1.70 9.97
CA ARG A 180 25.85 2.94 10.74
C ARG A 180 26.61 4.09 10.08
N GLY A 181 25.88 4.95 9.34
CA GLY A 181 26.44 6.10 8.60
C GLY A 181 26.24 6.06 7.08
N THR A 182 25.61 5.01 6.53
CA THR A 182 25.26 4.91 5.09
C THR A 182 23.77 5.14 4.86
N MET A 183 23.35 5.42 3.62
CA MET A 183 21.93 5.57 3.24
C MET A 183 21.05 4.36 3.61
N PHE A 184 21.65 3.17 3.74
CA PHE A 184 20.99 1.96 4.25
C PHE A 184 20.70 2.03 5.75
N GLY A 185 21.52 2.75 6.52
CA GLY A 185 21.32 2.98 7.95
C GLY A 185 20.09 3.85 8.22
N GLY A 186 19.85 4.87 7.39
CA GLY A 186 18.63 5.69 7.47
C GLY A 186 17.35 4.92 7.09
N LEU A 187 17.43 4.04 6.08
CA LEU A 187 16.32 3.17 5.67
C LEU A 187 15.92 2.16 6.76
N LEU A 188 16.90 1.73 7.57
CA LEU A 188 16.74 0.81 8.70
C LEU A 188 16.45 1.54 10.03
N ALA A 189 16.51 2.87 10.07
CA ALA A 189 16.49 3.65 11.32
C ALA A 189 15.11 3.71 12.00
N HIS A 190 14.04 3.49 11.24
CA HIS A 190 12.67 3.58 11.75
C HIS A 190 11.87 2.34 11.35
N PRO A 191 12.10 1.19 11.99
CA PRO A 191 11.26 0.03 11.77
C PRO A 191 9.84 0.33 12.25
N ILE A 192 8.84 -0.13 11.49
CA ILE A 192 7.42 0.15 11.73
C ILE A 192 6.61 -1.12 11.51
N LYS A 193 5.60 -1.38 12.33
CA LYS A 193 4.74 -2.56 12.17
C LYS A 193 3.80 -2.38 10.98
N GLY A 194 3.47 -3.50 10.32
CA GLY A 194 2.47 -3.47 9.24
C GLY A 194 1.11 -2.94 9.68
N GLU A 195 0.75 -3.16 10.94
CA GLU A 195 -0.45 -2.63 11.58
C GLU A 195 -0.42 -1.11 11.71
N GLU A 196 0.70 -0.53 12.16
CA GLU A 196 0.88 0.91 12.31
C GLU A 196 0.75 1.64 10.96
N VAL A 197 1.34 1.09 9.90
CA VAL A 197 1.17 1.60 8.54
C VAL A 197 -0.30 1.58 8.12
N ALA A 198 -1.02 0.50 8.41
CA ALA A 198 -2.43 0.37 8.07
C ALA A 198 -3.31 1.35 8.87
N LYS A 199 -3.02 1.56 10.15
CA LYS A 199 -3.69 2.54 11.01
C LYS A 199 -3.51 3.96 10.48
N VAL A 200 -2.28 4.34 10.12
CA VAL A 200 -1.99 5.65 9.54
C VAL A 200 -2.67 5.83 8.19
N ALA A 201 -2.64 4.82 7.31
CA ALA A 201 -3.37 4.84 6.04
C ALA A 201 -4.87 5.10 6.25
N PHE A 202 -5.49 4.37 7.18
CA PHE A 202 -6.90 4.51 7.49
C PHE A 202 -7.19 5.90 8.07
N TYR A 203 -6.42 6.34 9.07
CA TYR A 203 -6.56 7.64 9.72
C TYR A 203 -6.48 8.81 8.73
N LEU A 204 -5.45 8.85 7.89
CA LEU A 204 -5.26 9.93 6.92
C LEU A 204 -6.35 9.93 5.83
N SER A 205 -6.84 8.75 5.43
CA SER A 205 -7.92 8.65 4.44
C SER A 205 -9.26 9.22 4.94
N GLN A 206 -9.42 9.39 6.26
CA GLN A 206 -10.65 9.89 6.89
C GLN A 206 -10.62 11.41 7.12
N LYS A 207 -9.47 12.06 6.96
CA LYS A 207 -9.36 13.52 7.08
C LYS A 207 -10.14 14.21 5.95
N PRO A 208 -10.70 15.41 6.17
CA PRO A 208 -11.33 16.18 5.09
C PRO A 208 -10.31 16.51 4.01
N ILE A 209 -10.71 16.52 2.74
CA ILE A 209 -9.89 16.98 1.60
C ILE A 209 -9.83 18.51 1.66
N GLU A 210 -8.63 19.07 1.74
CA GLU A 210 -8.43 20.52 1.91
C GLU A 210 -8.29 21.23 0.56
N GLU A 211 -7.57 20.61 -0.38
CA GLU A 211 -7.29 21.15 -1.72
C GLU A 211 -7.46 20.07 -2.80
N ASP A 212 -7.90 20.47 -3.99
CA ASP A 212 -8.01 19.54 -5.12
C ASP A 212 -6.63 19.17 -5.67
N ASN A 213 -6.40 17.86 -5.83
CA ASN A 213 -5.12 17.24 -6.22
C ASN A 213 -4.02 17.37 -5.17
N GLU A 214 -4.39 17.44 -3.88
CA GLU A 214 -3.41 17.46 -2.81
C GLU A 214 -2.59 16.15 -2.76
N VAL A 215 -1.31 16.28 -2.44
CA VAL A 215 -0.39 15.15 -2.32
C VAL A 215 0.24 15.17 -0.94
N ILE A 216 -0.06 14.16 -0.14
CA ILE A 216 0.49 13.96 1.20
C ILE A 216 1.50 12.82 1.12
N VAL A 217 2.76 13.10 1.45
CA VAL A 217 3.82 12.08 1.55
C VAL A 217 4.21 11.99 3.02
N VAL A 218 4.20 10.77 3.58
CA VAL A 218 4.49 10.54 5.00
C VAL A 218 5.57 9.49 5.13
N ASP A 219 6.71 9.89 5.69
CA ASP A 219 7.84 9.00 5.95
C ASP A 219 7.63 8.22 7.27
N SER A 220 8.46 7.20 7.49
CA SER A 220 8.29 6.26 8.61
C SER A 220 8.31 6.92 9.99
N SER A 221 9.14 7.92 10.22
CA SER A 221 9.20 8.66 11.49
C SER A 221 7.93 9.48 11.74
N GLU A 222 7.36 10.07 10.69
CA GLU A 222 6.12 10.83 10.76
C GLU A 222 4.92 9.91 11.02
N MET A 223 4.90 8.72 10.40
CA MET A 223 3.88 7.71 10.68
C MET A 223 3.91 7.27 12.15
N LEU A 224 5.10 7.00 12.71
CA LEU A 224 5.25 6.65 14.12
C LEU A 224 4.74 7.77 15.04
N LYS A 225 5.05 9.03 14.70
CA LYS A 225 4.54 10.18 15.44
C LYS A 225 3.01 10.29 15.35
N ILE A 226 2.42 10.07 14.17
CA ILE A 226 0.95 10.06 14.00
C ILE A 226 0.32 8.98 14.89
N VAL A 227 0.92 7.79 14.97
CA VAL A 227 0.45 6.71 15.84
C VAL A 227 0.49 7.13 17.31
N GLU A 228 1.60 7.70 17.76
CA GLU A 228 1.78 8.17 19.14
C GLU A 228 0.81 9.31 19.49
N ASP A 229 0.77 10.36 18.68
CA ASP A 229 -0.03 11.58 18.92
C ASP A 229 -1.54 11.31 18.91
N ASN A 230 -2.00 10.23 18.27
CA ASN A 230 -3.42 9.92 18.11
C ASN A 230 -3.84 8.61 18.82
N GLY A 231 -2.92 7.95 19.54
CA GLY A 231 -3.20 6.71 20.27
C GLY A 231 -3.72 5.58 19.37
N LEU A 232 -3.14 5.42 18.17
CA LEU A 232 -3.62 4.47 17.16
C LEU A 232 -3.26 3.00 17.46
#